data_AF-A0A4R4ZJU9-F1
#
_entry.id   AF-A0A4R4ZJU9-F1
#
_cell.length_a   1.000
_cell.length_b   1.000
_cell.length_c   1.000
_cell.angle_alpha   90.00
_cell.angle_beta   90.00
_cell.angle_gamma   90.00
#
_symmetry.space_group_name_H-M   'P 1'
#
loop_
_entity.id
_entity.type
_entity.pdbx_description
1 polymer ?
#
loop_
_entity_poly.entity_id
_entity_poly.type
_entity_poly.pdbx_seq_one_letter_code
_entity_poly.pdbx_strand_id
1 'polypeptide(L)' 'AHQFNPDRPDHTHLAFGVGAHYCLGAPLARLETRIALSELFHRHPDLRLSVPADQLTQVPSLFTNCPRELPVSLS' A
#
# COMPACT_ATOMS: atom_id res chain seq x y z
N ALA A 1 -14.35 10.07 1.99
CA ALA A 1 -13.43 8.99 2.43
C ALA A 1 -13.30 7.85 1.42
N HIS A 2 -14.30 7.53 0.60
CA HIS A 2 -14.29 6.38 -0.33
C HIS A 2 -13.60 6.62 -1.68
N GLN A 3 -12.87 7.72 -1.83
CA GLN A 3 -12.11 8.05 -3.04
C GLN A 3 -10.63 8.11 -2.68
N PHE A 4 -9.79 7.46 -3.48
CA PHE A 4 -8.34 7.60 -3.37
C PHE A 4 -7.92 8.93 -4.01
N ASN A 5 -7.40 9.85 -3.21
CA ASN A 5 -6.84 11.12 -3.65
C ASN A 5 -5.46 11.32 -2.98
N PRO A 6 -4.34 11.16 -3.71
CA PRO A 6 -3.01 11.34 -3.16
C PRO A 6 -2.67 12.80 -2.85
N ASP A 7 -3.32 13.76 -3.53
CA ASP A 7 -3.05 15.21 -3.40
C ASP A 7 -3.99 15.91 -2.41
N ARG A 8 -4.69 15.14 -1.57
CA ARG A 8 -5.61 15.69 -0.57
C ARG A 8 -4.84 16.58 0.42
N PRO A 9 -5.40 17.71 0.88
CA PRO A 9 -4.67 18.66 1.73
C PRO A 9 -4.40 18.15 3.16
N ASP A 10 -5.24 17.24 3.68
CA ASP A 10 -5.09 16.66 5.01
C ASP A 10 -4.50 15.24 4.95
N HIS A 11 -3.32 15.07 5.55
CA HIS A 11 -2.61 13.80 5.61
C HIS A 11 -2.78 13.08 6.95
N THR A 12 -3.64 13.57 7.84
CA THR A 12 -3.91 12.94 9.13
C THR A 12 -4.57 11.58 8.94
N HIS A 13 -4.01 10.53 9.54
CA HIS A 13 -4.54 9.17 9.46
C HIS A 13 -4.07 8.30 10.63
N LEU A 14 -4.80 7.24 10.92
CA LEU A 14 -4.50 6.31 12.02
C LEU A 14 -3.72 5.04 11.58
N ALA A 15 -3.25 4.97 10.33
CA ALA A 15 -2.56 3.78 9.81
C ALA A 15 -1.32 3.34 10.62
N PHE A 16 -0.68 4.24 11.37
CA PHE A 16 0.46 3.95 12.25
C PHE A 16 0.12 4.07 13.75
N GLY A 17 -1.17 4.14 14.10
CA GLY A 17 -1.63 4.41 15.46
C GLY A 17 -1.32 5.85 15.92
N VAL A 18 -1.48 6.09 17.23
CA VAL A 18 -1.26 7.38 17.91
C VAL A 18 -0.81 7.15 19.36
N GLY A 19 -0.21 8.15 20.00
CA GLY A 19 0.14 8.13 21.43
C GLY A 19 1.34 7.26 21.78
N ALA A 20 1.35 6.68 22.98
CA ALA A 20 2.49 5.92 23.52
C ALA A 20 2.87 4.69 22.70
N HIS A 21 1.94 4.15 21.91
CA HIS A 21 2.15 3.00 21.02
C HIS A 21 2.15 3.41 19.54
N TYR A 22 2.46 4.67 19.23
CA TYR A 22 2.70 5.09 17.85
C TYR A 22 3.76 4.17 17.23
N CYS A 23 3.50 3.70 16.00
CA CYS A 23 4.35 2.73 15.34
C CYS A 23 5.80 3.22 15.29
N LEU A 24 6.67 2.55 16.03
CA LEU A 24 8.10 2.86 16.09
C LEU A 24 8.75 2.81 14.69
N GLY A 25 8.26 1.92 13.82
CA GLY A 25 8.71 1.76 12.45
C GLY A 25 8.14 2.75 11.44
N ALA A 26 7.24 3.66 11.81
CA ALA A 26 6.57 4.55 10.86
C ALA A 26 7.53 5.38 9.98
N PRO A 27 8.65 5.94 10.48
CA PRO A 27 9.61 6.64 9.62
C PRO A 27 10.27 5.72 8.60
N LEU A 28 10.63 4.51 9.00
CA LEU A 28 11.26 3.51 8.12
C LEU A 28 10.29 3.03 7.05
N ALA A 29 9.07 2.64 7.45
CA ALA A 29 8.03 2.19 6.53
C ALA A 29 7.71 3.26 5.47
N ARG A 30 7.68 4.56 5.85
CA ARG A 30 7.51 5.67 4.89
C ARG A 30 8.69 5.79 3.93
N LEU A 31 9.93 5.63 4.40
CA LEU A 31 11.11 5.69 3.55
C LEU A 31 11.11 4.54 2.54
N GLU A 32 10.89 3.32 3.02
CA GLU A 32 10.83 2.11 2.19
C GLU A 32 9.71 2.20 1.16
N THR A 33 8.50 2.59 1.57
CA THR A 33 7.36 2.74 0.65
C THR A 33 7.65 3.77 -0.43
N ARG A 34 8.26 4.91 -0.08
CA ARG A 34 8.60 5.95 -1.04
C ARG A 34 9.58 5.43 -2.09
N ILE A 35 10.64 4.76 -1.66
CA ILE A 35 11.66 4.21 -2.57
C ILE A 35 11.06 3.08 -3.42
N ALA A 36 10.46 2.08 -2.77
CA ALA A 36 9.95 0.89 -3.42
C ALA A 36 8.88 1.20 -4.47
N LEU A 37 7.88 2.04 -4.14
CA LEU A 37 6.82 2.38 -5.08
C LEU A 37 7.34 3.26 -6.23
N SER A 38 8.19 4.24 -5.95
CA SER A 38 8.76 5.10 -7.01
C SER A 38 9.58 4.27 -8.00
N GLU A 39 10.44 3.39 -7.49
CA GLU A 39 11.28 2.53 -8.31
C GLU A 39 10.47 1.49 -9.09
N LEU A 40 9.46 0.88 -8.46
CA LEU A 40 8.61 -0.11 -9.10
C LEU A 40 7.90 0.48 -10.33
N PHE A 41 7.23 1.62 -10.15
CA PHE A 41 6.49 2.25 -11.25
C PHE A 41 7.41 2.97 -12.25
N HIS A 42 8.62 3.38 -11.84
CA HIS A 42 9.62 3.89 -12.78
C HIS A 42 10.12 2.80 -13.72
N ARG A 43 10.39 1.58 -13.22
CA ARG A 43 10.90 0.46 -14.04
C ARG A 43 9.81 -0.28 -14.80
N HIS A 44 8.59 -0.34 -14.26
CA HIS A 44 7.45 -1.02 -14.86
C HIS A 44 6.26 -0.06 -14.95
N PRO A 45 6.29 0.92 -15.88
CA PRO A 45 5.23 1.92 -16.02
C PRO A 45 3.88 1.29 -16.41
N ASP A 46 3.92 0.18 -17.15
CA ASP A 46 2.74 -0.57 -17.58
C ASP A 46 2.41 -1.72 -16.62
N LEU A 47 2.74 -1.62 -15.32
CA LEU A 47 2.39 -2.63 -14.32
C LEU A 47 0.87 -2.75 -14.18
N ARG A 48 0.33 -3.97 -14.28
CA ARG A 48 -1.10 -4.26 -14.12
C ARG A 48 -1.33 -5.63 -13.50
N LEU A 49 -2.49 -5.81 -12.89
CA LEU A 49 -2.94 -7.13 -12.45
C LEU A 49 -3.06 -8.07 -13.64
N SER A 50 -2.59 -9.30 -13.49
CA SER A 50 -2.76 -10.36 -14.50
C SER A 50 -4.09 -11.11 -14.33
N VAL A 51 -4.86 -10.79 -13.29
CA VAL A 51 -6.19 -11.33 -13.00
C VAL A 51 -7.16 -10.20 -12.62
N PRO A 52 -8.49 -10.39 -12.79
CA PRO A 52 -9.49 -9.48 -12.25
C PRO A 52 -9.35 -9.29 -10.72
N ALA A 53 -9.59 -8.06 -10.25
CA ALA A 53 -9.37 -7.70 -8.84
C ALA A 53 -10.29 -8.45 -7.85
N ASP A 54 -11.47 -8.88 -8.31
CA ASP A 54 -12.43 -9.67 -7.53
C ASP A 54 -12.00 -11.12 -7.31
N GLN A 55 -10.94 -11.59 -7.99
CA GLN A 55 -10.34 -12.91 -7.78
C GLN A 55 -9.26 -12.91 -6.69
N LEU A 56 -8.88 -11.73 -6.17
CA LEU A 56 -7.87 -11.64 -5.12
C LEU A 56 -8.42 -12.12 -3.78
N THR A 57 -7.80 -13.16 -3.22
CA THR A 57 -8.18 -13.69 -1.90
C THR A 57 -7.48 -12.91 -0.79
N GLN A 58 -8.23 -12.34 0.15
CA GLN A 58 -7.67 -11.64 1.31
C GLN A 58 -7.03 -12.60 2.32
N VAL A 59 -5.96 -12.16 2.97
CA VAL A 59 -5.43 -12.86 4.15
C VAL A 59 -6.35 -12.57 5.34
N PRO A 60 -6.85 -13.59 6.06
CA PRO A 60 -7.60 -13.35 7.29
C PRO A 60 -6.64 -12.82 8.36
N SER A 61 -6.63 -11.51 8.56
CA SER A 61 -5.73 -10.82 9.49
C SER A 61 -6.45 -9.69 10.21
N LEU A 62 -6.12 -9.51 11.48
CA LEU A 62 -6.60 -8.40 12.30
C LEU A 62 -5.72 -7.16 12.18
N PHE A 63 -4.51 -7.30 11.63
CA PHE A 63 -3.48 -6.25 11.63
C PHE A 63 -3.17 -5.72 10.23
N THR A 64 -3.45 -6.50 9.19
CA THR A 64 -3.08 -6.18 7.81
C THR A 64 -4.24 -6.41 6.87
N ASN A 65 -4.52 -5.43 6.02
CA ASN A 65 -5.44 -5.59 4.90
C ASN A 65 -4.61 -5.83 3.65
N CYS A 66 -4.43 -7.10 3.27
CA CYS A 66 -3.65 -7.48 2.10
C CYS A 66 -4.20 -8.73 1.42
N PRO A 67 -4.14 -8.79 0.08
CA PRO A 67 -4.38 -10.04 -0.61
C PRO A 67 -3.24 -11.03 -0.32
N ARG A 68 -3.56 -12.32 -0.37
CA ARG A 68 -2.61 -13.43 -0.19
C ARG A 68 -1.50 -13.39 -1.24
N GLU A 69 -1.87 -12.99 -2.45
CA GLU A 69 -1.00 -12.86 -3.60
C GLU A 69 -1.46 -11.67 -4.46
N LEU A 70 -0.55 -11.11 -5.25
CA LEU A 70 -0.85 -10.02 -6.19
C LEU A 70 -0.27 -10.39 -7.57
N PRO A 71 -0.99 -11.20 -8.37
CA PRO A 71 -0.53 -11.58 -9.69
C PRO A 71 -0.46 -10.36 -10.60
N VAL A 72 0.73 -10.08 -11.15
CA VAL A 72 0.98 -8.92 -12.01
C VAL A 72 1.66 -9.31 -13.31
N SER A 73 1.42 -8.53 -14.35
CA SER A 73 2.21 -8.54 -15.58
C SER A 73 3.17 -7.35 -15.57
N LEU A 74 4.44 -7.62 -15.89
CA LEU A 74 5.54 -6.65 -15.92
C LEU A 74 5.94 -6.23 -17.35
N SER A 75 5.22 -6.74 -18.36
CA SER A 75 5.56 -6.48 -19.77
C SER A 75 5.48 -5.01 -20.13
#